data_AF-A0A7V1HUM2-F1
#
_entry.id   AF-A0A7V1HUM2-F1
#
_cell.length_a   1.000
_cell.length_b   1.000
_cell.length_c   1.000
_cell.angle_alpha   90.00
_cell.angle_beta   90.00
_cell.angle_gamma   90.00
#
_symmetry.space_group_name_H-M   'P 1'
#
loop_
_entity.id
_entity.type
_entity.pdbx_description
1 polymer ?
#
loop_
_entity_poly.entity_id
_entity_poly.type
_entity_poly.pdbx_seq_one_letter_code
_entity_poly.pdbx_strand_id
1 'polypeptide(L)'
;MRNQELCSSFRRFRVSAVLSLSLLLLNTLLAGIPAAVAAETINVQAQAESQLNSLKTRFPRPAHDRGKFFDLLGDDRDAFMQHVYTLANPYFEGRCPGTAGNALAADYIAFYMERFGLQPLFTNPVRLPDGSTVGDKTEKSYLQPFSLSQGQVNADATFTVFSSEGQLQFTQGKDFNAMGISANKNVYGEIVFVGYAIEDGPDGYNSFQDCDDLTGKIALILRFEPVDEKGHSLWAGAG
;
A
#
# COMPACT_ATOMS: atom_id res chain seq x y z
N MET A 1 25.01 -17.94 19.13
CA MET A 1 25.70 -18.92 18.25
C MET A 1 24.71 -19.77 17.44
N ARG A 2 23.77 -19.15 16.72
CA ARG A 2 22.76 -19.90 15.93
C ARG A 2 22.48 -19.28 14.54
N ASN A 3 23.33 -18.35 14.09
CA ASN A 3 23.12 -17.61 12.84
C ASN A 3 24.17 -17.89 11.75
N GLN A 4 25.12 -18.82 11.96
CA GLN A 4 26.07 -19.22 10.91
C GLN A 4 25.53 -20.26 9.92
N GLU A 5 24.43 -20.95 10.24
CA GLU A 5 23.91 -22.03 9.38
C GLU A 5 22.95 -21.55 8.26
N LEU A 6 22.49 -20.31 8.30
CA LEU A 6 21.59 -19.79 7.26
C LEU A 6 22.33 -19.37 5.98
N CYS A 7 23.65 -19.20 6.03
CA CYS A 7 24.46 -18.75 4.89
C CYS A 7 24.73 -19.85 3.85
N SER A 8 24.54 -21.14 4.17
CA SER A 8 24.88 -22.26 3.28
C SER A 8 23.67 -22.95 2.64
N SER A 9 22.44 -22.63 3.07
CA SER A 9 21.24 -23.40 2.70
C SER A 9 20.54 -22.97 1.39
N PHE A 10 20.98 -21.92 0.71
CA PHE A 10 20.24 -21.35 -0.43
C PHE A 10 20.54 -21.98 -1.80
N ARG A 11 21.30 -23.09 -1.88
CA ARG A 11 21.73 -23.68 -3.17
C ARG A 11 20.79 -24.69 -3.83
N ARG A 12 19.62 -25.02 -3.29
CA ARG A 12 18.66 -25.90 -3.98
C ARG A 12 17.21 -25.59 -3.62
N PHE A 13 16.57 -24.71 -4.40
CA PHE A 13 15.11 -24.67 -4.46
C PHE A 13 14.66 -24.99 -5.89
N ARG A 14 14.07 -26.17 -6.05
CA ARG A 14 13.30 -26.55 -7.23
C ARG A 14 11.87 -26.11 -7.01
N VAL A 15 11.35 -25.29 -7.92
CA VAL A 15 9.95 -24.91 -8.00
C VAL A 15 9.12 -26.11 -8.45
N SER A 16 8.04 -26.41 -7.74
CA SER A 16 6.88 -27.09 -8.32
C SER A 16 5.63 -26.33 -7.90
N ALA A 17 4.93 -25.86 -8.92
CA ALA A 17 3.77 -25.01 -8.84
C ALA A 17 2.47 -25.84 -8.77
N VAL A 18 1.42 -25.13 -8.34
CA VAL A 18 -0.02 -25.37 -8.55
C VAL A 18 -0.68 -26.40 -7.64
N LEU A 19 -1.56 -25.91 -6.74
CA LEU A 19 -2.96 -26.36 -6.74
C LEU A 19 -3.88 -25.30 -6.10
N SER A 20 -4.52 -24.52 -6.97
CA SER A 20 -5.81 -23.87 -6.68
C SER A 20 -6.89 -24.96 -6.77
N LEU A 21 -7.66 -25.19 -5.71
CA LEU A 21 -8.95 -25.87 -5.86
C LEU A 21 -9.93 -25.47 -4.76
N SER A 22 -10.76 -24.47 -5.11
CA SER A 22 -12.21 -24.46 -4.95
C SER A 22 -12.80 -25.51 -4.01
N LEU A 23 -13.01 -25.13 -2.75
CA LEU A 23 -13.72 -25.93 -1.76
C LEU A 23 -15.24 -25.81 -1.94
N LEU A 24 -15.77 -26.26 -3.07
CA LEU A 24 -17.20 -26.51 -3.26
C LEU A 24 -17.39 -27.71 -4.18
N LEU A 25 -18.15 -28.68 -3.68
CA LEU A 25 -18.70 -29.87 -4.35
C LEU A 25 -17.70 -31.01 -4.67
N LEU A 26 -17.52 -31.91 -3.70
CA LEU A 26 -17.44 -33.35 -4.03
C LEU A 26 -17.97 -34.22 -2.88
N ASN A 27 -19.29 -34.23 -2.73
CA ASN A 27 -19.97 -35.38 -2.16
C ASN A 27 -20.04 -36.46 -3.27
N THR A 28 -19.84 -37.72 -2.89
CA THR A 28 -19.91 -38.96 -3.70
C THR A 28 -18.71 -39.30 -4.61
N LEU A 29 -17.70 -39.97 -4.05
CA LEU A 29 -17.30 -41.34 -4.46
C LEU A 29 -16.41 -41.96 -3.36
N LEU A 30 -17.01 -42.49 -2.29
CA LEU A 30 -16.30 -43.29 -1.29
C LEU A 30 -16.42 -44.79 -1.67
N ALA A 31 -15.52 -45.26 -2.50
CA ALA A 31 -15.25 -46.69 -2.64
C ALA A 31 -13.74 -46.89 -2.77
N GLY A 32 -13.05 -47.03 -1.63
CA GLY A 32 -11.64 -47.41 -1.60
C GLY A 32 -10.75 -46.71 -0.57
N ILE A 33 -11.25 -45.70 0.15
CA ILE A 33 -10.48 -45.09 1.24
C ILE A 33 -10.60 -46.00 2.48
N PRO A 34 -9.48 -46.46 3.10
CA PRO A 34 -9.54 -47.22 4.34
C PRO A 34 -10.25 -46.38 5.40
N ALA A 35 -11.18 -47.00 6.16
CA ALA A 35 -12.06 -46.32 7.11
C ALA A 35 -11.33 -45.37 8.09
N ALA A 36 -10.05 -45.62 8.38
CA ALA A 36 -9.20 -44.77 9.19
C ALA A 36 -8.99 -43.36 8.59
N VAL A 37 -8.79 -43.25 7.27
CA VAL A 37 -8.52 -41.95 6.61
C VAL A 37 -9.81 -41.13 6.45
N ALA A 38 -10.96 -41.79 6.31
CA ALA A 38 -12.27 -41.14 6.32
C ALA A 38 -12.63 -40.58 7.71
N ALA A 39 -12.28 -41.32 8.78
CA ALA A 39 -12.49 -40.85 10.15
C ALA A 39 -11.58 -39.65 10.50
N GLU A 40 -10.35 -39.64 10.00
CA GLU A 40 -9.39 -38.57 10.24
C GLU A 40 -9.76 -37.26 9.51
N THR A 41 -10.27 -37.35 8.27
CA THR A 41 -10.76 -36.18 7.52
C THR A 41 -12.00 -35.55 8.15
N ILE A 42 -12.94 -36.35 8.68
CA ILE A 42 -14.10 -35.84 9.43
C ILE A 42 -13.64 -35.10 10.71
N ASN A 43 -12.63 -35.63 11.40
CA ASN A 43 -12.13 -35.04 12.64
C ASN A 43 -11.40 -33.70 12.40
N VAL A 44 -10.62 -33.61 11.32
CA VAL A 44 -9.94 -32.37 10.91
C VAL A 44 -10.95 -31.28 10.54
N GLN A 45 -12.04 -31.65 9.86
CA GLN A 45 -13.08 -30.68 9.48
C GLN A 45 -13.87 -30.18 10.69
N ALA A 46 -14.20 -31.07 11.64
CA ALA A 46 -14.83 -30.68 12.90
C ALA A 46 -13.93 -29.79 13.78
N GLN A 47 -12.61 -30.05 13.80
CA GLN A 47 -11.64 -29.17 14.48
C GLN A 47 -11.52 -27.80 13.82
N ALA A 48 -11.55 -27.73 12.48
CA ALA A 48 -11.50 -26.46 11.76
C ALA A 48 -12.75 -25.58 12.04
N GLU A 49 -13.94 -26.17 12.07
CA GLU A 49 -15.19 -25.47 12.40
C GLU A 49 -15.23 -25.00 13.86
N SER A 50 -14.74 -25.84 14.78
CA SER A 50 -14.59 -25.49 16.19
C SER A 50 -13.63 -24.31 16.39
N GLN A 51 -12.48 -24.33 15.71
CA GLN A 51 -11.49 -23.25 15.72
C GLN A 51 -12.08 -21.95 15.16
N LEU A 52 -12.80 -22.01 14.04
CA LEU A 52 -13.47 -20.86 13.44
C LEU A 52 -14.55 -20.26 14.35
N ASN A 53 -15.34 -21.10 15.02
CA ASN A 53 -16.34 -20.63 15.98
C ASN A 53 -15.71 -20.07 17.26
N SER A 54 -14.58 -20.62 17.70
CA SER A 54 -13.80 -20.06 18.81
C SER A 54 -13.21 -18.68 18.46
N LEU A 55 -12.79 -18.47 17.21
CA LEU A 55 -12.28 -17.18 16.74
C LEU A 55 -13.37 -16.12 16.64
N LYS A 56 -14.58 -16.50 16.20
CA LYS A 56 -15.76 -15.61 16.19
C LYS A 56 -16.21 -15.19 17.60
N THR A 57 -15.99 -16.03 18.61
CA THR A 57 -16.36 -15.74 20.00
C THR A 57 -15.27 -15.01 20.78
N ARG A 58 -13.99 -15.21 20.43
CA ARG A 58 -12.83 -14.58 21.07
C ARG A 58 -12.64 -13.10 20.68
N PHE A 59 -13.13 -12.71 19.51
CA PHE A 59 -13.25 -11.31 19.09
C PHE A 59 -14.71 -11.02 18.77
N PRO A 60 -15.56 -10.74 19.77
CA PRO A 60 -16.84 -10.14 19.49
C PRO A 60 -16.52 -8.79 18.86
N ARG A 61 -16.56 -8.68 17.53
CA ARG A 61 -16.76 -7.38 16.91
C ARG A 61 -18.04 -6.86 17.56
N PRO A 62 -18.02 -5.73 18.26
CA PRO A 62 -19.26 -5.18 18.78
C PRO A 62 -20.19 -5.11 17.57
N ALA A 63 -21.34 -5.78 17.67
CA ALA A 63 -22.40 -5.62 16.71
C ALA A 63 -22.92 -4.19 16.89
N HIS A 64 -22.15 -3.21 16.43
CA HIS A 64 -22.74 -1.97 15.99
C HIS A 64 -23.67 -2.41 14.87
N ASP A 65 -24.96 -2.33 15.17
CA ASP A 65 -26.00 -2.38 14.17
C ASP A 65 -25.68 -1.26 13.18
N ARG A 66 -24.97 -1.63 12.12
CA ARG A 66 -24.51 -0.68 11.10
C ARG A 66 -25.71 0.06 10.54
N GLY A 67 -26.87 -0.59 10.45
CA GLY A 67 -28.15 0.03 10.11
C GLY A 67 -28.45 1.18 11.05
N LYS A 68 -28.52 0.92 12.36
CA LYS A 68 -28.77 1.98 13.37
C LYS A 68 -27.72 3.09 13.38
N PHE A 69 -26.44 2.78 13.13
CA PHE A 69 -25.39 3.80 13.04
C PHE A 69 -25.59 4.70 11.81
N PHE A 70 -25.91 4.12 10.65
CA PHE A 70 -26.19 4.88 9.44
C PHE A 70 -27.53 5.62 9.48
N ASP A 71 -28.51 5.11 10.24
CA ASP A 71 -29.79 5.77 10.48
C ASP A 71 -29.64 6.94 11.47
N LEU A 72 -28.78 6.81 12.48
CA LEU A 72 -28.43 7.88 13.42
C LEU A 72 -27.76 9.07 12.73
N LEU A 73 -26.92 8.79 11.73
CA LEU A 73 -26.25 9.82 10.95
C LEU A 73 -27.17 10.53 9.95
N GLY A 74 -28.32 9.95 9.60
CA GLY A 74 -29.40 10.58 8.81
C GLY A 74 -28.91 11.52 7.70
N ASP A 75 -29.29 12.79 7.82
CA ASP A 75 -28.98 13.86 6.86
C ASP A 75 -27.48 14.15 6.74
N ASP A 76 -26.70 14.00 7.83
CA ASP A 76 -25.26 14.21 7.82
C ASP A 76 -24.54 13.17 6.98
N ARG A 77 -25.00 11.91 7.04
CA ARG A 77 -24.51 10.84 6.15
C ARG A 77 -24.79 11.21 4.70
N ASP A 78 -26.00 11.66 4.39
CA ASP A 78 -26.40 11.95 3.02
C ASP A 78 -25.62 13.14 2.46
N ALA A 79 -25.44 14.20 3.25
CA ALA A 79 -24.58 15.34 2.90
C ALA A 79 -23.12 14.92 2.72
N PHE A 80 -22.58 14.10 3.63
CA PHE A 80 -21.23 13.55 3.50
C PHE A 80 -21.06 12.74 2.22
N MET A 81 -21.99 11.82 1.95
CA MET A 81 -21.95 10.98 0.74
C MET A 81 -22.12 11.81 -0.53
N GLN A 82 -22.92 12.88 -0.51
CA GLN A 82 -23.02 13.82 -1.62
C GLN A 82 -21.65 14.45 -1.96
N HIS A 83 -20.91 14.92 -0.95
CA HIS A 83 -19.57 15.47 -1.15
C HIS A 83 -18.60 14.43 -1.71
N VAL A 84 -18.61 13.22 -1.15
CA VAL A 84 -17.78 12.10 -1.61
C VAL A 84 -18.07 11.77 -3.07
N TYR A 85 -19.34 11.60 -3.44
CA TYR A 85 -19.72 11.27 -4.82
C TYR A 85 -19.40 12.40 -5.79
N THR A 86 -19.55 13.65 -5.37
CA THR A 86 -19.23 14.81 -6.21
C THR A 86 -17.73 14.85 -6.48
N LEU A 87 -16.89 14.84 -5.44
CA LEU A 87 -15.44 14.95 -5.56
C LEU A 87 -14.79 13.72 -6.22
N ALA A 88 -15.44 12.55 -6.16
CA ALA A 88 -15.00 11.34 -6.84
C ALA A 88 -15.49 11.23 -8.29
N ASN A 89 -16.30 12.18 -8.77
CA ASN A 89 -16.81 12.15 -10.14
C ASN A 89 -15.66 12.33 -11.16
N PRO A 90 -15.64 11.58 -12.28
CA PRO A 90 -14.65 11.77 -13.34
C PRO A 90 -14.46 13.21 -13.83
N TYR A 91 -15.47 14.06 -13.69
CA TYR A 91 -15.39 15.50 -13.99
C TYR A 91 -14.29 16.23 -13.21
N PHE A 92 -13.91 15.73 -12.03
CA PHE A 92 -12.82 16.27 -11.21
C PHE A 92 -11.45 15.64 -11.52
N GLU A 93 -11.35 14.74 -12.51
CA GLU A 93 -10.08 14.18 -13.03
C GLU A 93 -9.15 13.51 -11.99
N GLY A 94 -9.61 13.34 -10.75
CA GLY A 94 -8.82 12.84 -9.63
C GLY A 94 -8.13 13.94 -8.83
N ARG A 95 -7.02 13.59 -8.17
CA ARG A 95 -6.31 14.44 -7.19
C ARG A 95 -4.88 14.77 -7.60
N CYS A 96 -4.60 14.71 -8.90
CA CYS A 96 -3.28 15.06 -9.40
C CYS A 96 -3.10 16.59 -9.31
N PRO A 97 -2.07 17.09 -8.60
CA PRO A 97 -1.84 18.52 -8.49
C PRO A 97 -1.64 19.18 -9.86
N GLY A 98 -2.27 20.33 -10.08
CA GLY A 98 -2.13 21.10 -11.32
C GLY A 98 -3.03 20.66 -12.48
N THR A 99 -3.88 19.64 -12.32
CA THR A 99 -4.92 19.33 -13.32
C THR A 99 -6.11 20.28 -13.21
N ALA A 100 -6.91 20.36 -14.28
CA ALA A 100 -8.12 21.18 -14.31
C ALA A 100 -9.15 20.68 -13.29
N GLY A 101 -9.32 19.36 -13.19
CA GLY A 101 -10.21 18.75 -12.22
C GLY A 101 -9.82 18.99 -10.76
N ASN A 102 -8.53 19.02 -10.44
CA ASN A 102 -8.08 19.37 -9.09
C ASN A 102 -8.34 20.85 -8.76
N ALA A 103 -8.27 21.76 -9.74
CA ALA A 103 -8.66 23.16 -9.56
C ALA A 103 -10.17 23.29 -9.28
N LEU A 104 -11.01 22.56 -10.03
CA LEU A 104 -12.45 22.51 -9.79
C LEU A 104 -12.78 21.96 -8.39
N ALA A 105 -12.04 20.96 -7.92
CA ALA A 105 -12.21 20.40 -6.57
C ALA A 105 -11.89 21.45 -5.49
N ALA A 106 -10.84 22.24 -5.70
CA ALA A 106 -10.50 23.34 -4.81
C ALA A 106 -11.59 24.42 -4.75
N ASP A 107 -12.16 24.78 -5.91
CA ASP A 107 -13.28 25.73 -6.00
C ASP A 107 -14.54 25.19 -5.31
N TYR A 108 -14.85 23.90 -5.48
CA TYR A 108 -15.96 23.24 -4.79
C TYR A 108 -15.82 23.30 -3.27
N ILE A 109 -14.62 23.02 -2.75
CA ILE A 109 -14.34 23.08 -1.31
C ILE A 109 -14.46 24.52 -0.81
N ALA A 110 -13.89 25.49 -1.53
CA ALA A 110 -13.98 26.91 -1.18
C ALA A 110 -15.43 27.40 -1.13
N PHE A 111 -16.27 26.99 -2.09
CA PHE A 111 -17.71 27.30 -2.10
C PHE A 111 -18.42 26.82 -0.84
N TYR A 112 -18.16 25.59 -0.37
CA TYR A 112 -18.79 25.09 0.85
C TYR A 112 -18.20 25.71 2.12
N MET A 113 -16.90 26.02 2.15
CA MET A 113 -16.29 26.77 3.26
C MET A 113 -16.99 28.12 3.48
N GLU A 114 -17.23 28.85 2.39
CA GLU A 114 -17.99 30.10 2.44
C GLU A 114 -19.43 29.88 2.92
N ARG A 115 -20.11 28.86 2.40
CA ARG A 115 -21.49 28.53 2.81
C ARG A 115 -21.60 28.14 4.29
N PHE A 116 -20.56 27.56 4.86
CA PHE A 116 -20.47 27.25 6.29
C PHE A 116 -20.07 28.47 7.14
N GLY A 117 -19.85 29.64 6.53
CA GLY A 117 -19.52 30.87 7.23
C GLY A 117 -18.06 30.96 7.70
N LEU A 118 -17.18 30.10 7.18
CA LEU A 118 -15.76 30.20 7.46
C LEU A 118 -15.20 31.49 6.86
N GLN A 119 -14.18 32.05 7.50
CA GLN A 119 -13.52 33.26 6.99
C GLN A 119 -12.30 32.86 6.15
N PRO A 120 -12.11 33.47 4.97
CA PRO A 120 -10.91 33.24 4.19
C PRO A 120 -9.68 33.81 4.93
N LEU A 121 -8.56 33.09 4.91
CA LEU A 121 -7.37 33.44 5.67
C LEU A 121 -6.17 33.83 4.80
N PHE A 122 -6.07 33.28 3.59
CA PHE A 122 -4.88 33.42 2.77
C PHE A 122 -4.92 34.71 1.96
N THR A 123 -3.86 35.49 2.03
CA THR A 123 -3.74 36.67 1.16
C THR A 123 -3.23 36.22 -0.20
N ASN A 124 -3.91 36.65 -1.25
CA ASN A 124 -3.39 36.62 -2.61
C ASN A 124 -3.17 38.08 -3.08
N PRO A 125 -2.30 38.32 -4.07
CA PRO A 125 -1.43 37.34 -4.72
C PRO A 125 -0.19 36.99 -3.85
N VAL A 126 0.38 35.80 -4.06
CA VAL A 126 1.60 35.33 -3.38
C VAL A 126 2.77 35.34 -4.35
N ARG A 127 3.92 35.88 -3.89
CA ARG A 127 5.19 35.79 -4.63
C ARG A 127 5.86 34.45 -4.33
N LEU A 128 6.11 33.66 -5.37
CA LEU A 128 6.76 32.36 -5.29
C LEU A 128 8.29 32.49 -5.20
N PRO A 129 9.00 31.43 -4.76
CA PRO A 129 10.47 31.42 -4.69
C PRO A 129 11.19 31.70 -6.02
N ASP A 130 10.55 31.37 -7.15
CA ASP A 130 11.05 31.65 -8.50
C ASP A 130 10.86 33.11 -8.96
N GLY A 131 10.30 33.96 -8.10
CA GLY A 131 10.03 35.37 -8.36
C GLY A 131 8.72 35.63 -9.11
N SER A 132 8.01 34.60 -9.55
CA SER A 132 6.67 34.73 -10.13
C SER A 132 5.64 35.08 -9.06
N THR A 133 4.48 35.57 -9.48
CA THR A 133 3.37 35.94 -8.59
C THR A 133 2.13 35.17 -9.03
N VAL A 134 1.50 34.47 -8.08
CA VAL A 134 0.32 33.64 -8.34
C VAL A 134 -0.86 34.16 -7.53
N GLY A 135 -2.04 34.16 -8.17
CA GLY A 135 -3.25 34.78 -7.67
C GLY A 135 -3.53 36.11 -8.36
N ASP A 136 -4.81 36.43 -8.47
CA ASP A 136 -5.35 37.63 -9.13
C ASP A 136 -6.20 38.49 -8.18
N LYS A 137 -6.54 37.96 -7.00
CA LYS A 137 -7.31 38.65 -5.97
C LYS A 137 -6.36 39.36 -5.03
N THR A 138 -6.68 40.60 -4.65
CA THR A 138 -6.00 41.36 -3.59
C THR A 138 -6.61 41.14 -2.20
N GLU A 139 -7.74 40.44 -2.14
CA GLU A 139 -8.48 40.12 -0.91
C GLU A 139 -8.10 38.73 -0.35
N LYS A 140 -8.60 38.45 0.86
CA LYS A 140 -8.43 37.13 1.47
C LYS A 140 -9.14 36.06 0.65
N SER A 141 -8.52 34.89 0.56
CA SER A 141 -8.96 33.72 -0.18
C SER A 141 -8.96 32.46 0.70
N TYR A 142 -9.77 31.47 0.32
CA TYR A 142 -9.68 30.11 0.85
C TYR A 142 -8.53 29.30 0.22
N LEU A 143 -7.96 29.80 -0.88
CA LEU A 143 -6.91 29.13 -1.65
C LEU A 143 -5.52 29.69 -1.33
N GLN A 144 -4.59 28.79 -1.01
CA GLN A 144 -3.17 29.09 -0.84
C GLN A 144 -2.38 28.58 -2.06
N PRO A 145 -1.86 29.46 -2.92
CA PRO A 145 -0.99 29.05 -4.01
C PRO A 145 0.42 28.74 -3.50
N PHE A 146 1.04 27.71 -4.07
CA PHE A 146 2.44 27.36 -3.86
C PHE A 146 2.99 26.63 -5.08
N SER A 147 4.31 26.71 -5.29
CA SER A 147 5.00 26.01 -6.36
C SER A 147 5.32 24.57 -5.95
N LEU A 148 4.99 23.61 -6.81
CA LEU A 148 5.47 22.23 -6.72
C LEU A 148 6.31 21.92 -7.96
N SER A 149 7.50 21.34 -7.74
CA SER A 149 8.24 20.70 -8.83
C SER A 149 7.54 19.38 -9.16
N GLN A 150 6.99 19.28 -10.37
CA GLN A 150 6.48 18.02 -10.86
C GLN A 150 7.65 17.18 -11.35
N GLY A 151 7.87 16.05 -10.69
CA GLY A 151 8.75 15.01 -11.21
C GLY A 151 8.05 14.28 -12.35
N GLN A 152 8.57 14.39 -13.57
CA GLN A 152 8.09 13.57 -14.69
C GLN A 152 8.77 12.21 -14.62
N VAL A 153 7.96 11.16 -14.57
CA VAL A 153 8.45 9.79 -14.74
C VAL A 153 8.82 9.62 -16.22
N ASN A 154 10.09 9.28 -16.48
CA ASN A 154 10.51 8.95 -17.84
C ASN A 154 9.73 7.71 -18.31
N ALA A 155 9.05 7.82 -19.46
CA ALA A 155 8.30 6.72 -20.06
C ALA A 155 9.21 5.60 -20.60
N ASP A 156 10.50 5.92 -20.80
CA ASP A 156 11.52 5.02 -21.33
C ASP A 156 12.47 4.51 -20.22
N ALA A 157 12.02 4.46 -18.97
CA ALA A 157 12.84 3.89 -17.91
C ALA A 157 13.09 2.40 -18.22
N THR A 158 14.33 1.96 -18.05
CA THR A 158 14.72 0.57 -18.28
C THR A 158 15.28 -0.03 -16.99
N PHE A 159 14.95 -1.29 -16.75
CA PHE A 159 15.52 -2.06 -15.65
C PHE A 159 15.91 -3.44 -16.17
N THR A 160 17.16 -3.82 -15.95
CA THR A 160 17.71 -5.11 -16.42
C THR A 160 18.62 -5.67 -15.34
N VAL A 161 18.42 -6.94 -15.02
CA VAL A 161 19.22 -7.69 -14.05
C VAL A 161 20.07 -8.70 -14.81
N PHE A 162 21.37 -8.69 -14.53
CA PHE A 162 22.32 -9.64 -15.09
C PHE A 162 22.66 -10.69 -14.02
N SER A 163 22.62 -11.97 -14.40
CA SER A 163 23.01 -13.09 -13.55
C SER A 163 23.89 -14.07 -14.33
N SER A 164 24.45 -15.07 -13.65
CA SER A 164 25.17 -16.16 -14.31
C SER A 164 24.31 -16.99 -15.26
N GLU A 165 22.98 -16.90 -15.13
CA GLU A 165 22.01 -17.65 -15.94
C GLU A 165 21.51 -16.83 -17.16
N GLY A 166 21.90 -15.56 -17.27
CA GLY A 166 21.55 -14.69 -18.39
C GLY A 166 21.14 -13.28 -17.95
N GLN A 167 20.36 -12.62 -18.82
CA GLN A 167 19.80 -11.30 -18.54
C GLN A 167 18.27 -11.39 -18.41
N LEU A 168 17.72 -10.68 -17.43
CA LEU A 168 16.29 -10.50 -17.25
C LEU A 168 15.95 -9.02 -17.46
N GLN A 169 15.14 -8.74 -18.47
CA GLN A 169 14.68 -7.40 -18.79
C GLN A 169 13.26 -7.20 -18.28
N PHE A 170 13.03 -6.08 -17.59
CA PHE A 170 11.74 -5.72 -17.02
C PHE A 170 11.05 -4.66 -17.87
N THR A 171 9.72 -4.75 -17.95
CA THR A 171 8.87 -3.83 -18.72
C THR A 171 8.23 -2.80 -17.77
N GLN A 172 8.46 -1.50 -18.02
CA GLN A 172 7.81 -0.43 -17.26
C GLN A 172 6.28 -0.48 -17.40
N GLY A 173 5.55 -0.16 -16.34
CA GLY A 173 4.08 -0.21 -16.30
C GLY A 173 3.50 -1.63 -16.11
N LYS A 174 4.33 -2.67 -16.33
CA LYS A 174 3.96 -4.07 -16.08
C LYS A 174 4.71 -4.65 -14.89
N ASP A 175 6.05 -4.62 -14.95
CA ASP A 175 6.90 -5.29 -13.96
C ASP A 175 7.48 -4.29 -12.94
N PHE A 176 7.61 -3.02 -13.31
CA PHE A 176 8.02 -1.94 -12.40
C PHE A 176 7.44 -0.59 -12.80
N ASN A 177 7.44 0.38 -11.88
CA ASN A 177 7.17 1.77 -12.15
C ASN A 177 8.26 2.63 -11.52
N ALA A 178 8.86 3.54 -12.30
CA ALA A 178 9.79 4.52 -11.76
C ALA A 178 9.03 5.56 -10.92
N MET A 179 9.65 6.00 -9.82
CA MET A 179 9.07 7.01 -8.95
C MET A 179 9.28 8.41 -9.55
N GLY A 180 8.25 9.26 -9.50
CA GLY A 180 8.31 10.62 -10.04
C GLY A 180 9.38 11.48 -9.36
N ILE A 181 9.71 11.20 -8.10
CA ILE A 181 10.70 11.97 -7.31
C ILE A 181 12.04 11.20 -7.30
N SER A 182 12.58 10.89 -8.48
CA SER A 182 13.88 10.22 -8.60
C SER A 182 14.85 11.01 -9.48
N ALA A 183 16.15 10.84 -9.25
CA ALA A 183 17.17 11.43 -10.09
C ALA A 183 17.18 10.75 -11.47
N ASN A 184 17.39 11.53 -12.54
CA ASN A 184 17.52 10.99 -13.89
C ASN A 184 18.98 10.61 -14.18
N LYS A 185 19.32 9.33 -14.00
CA LYS A 185 20.67 8.81 -14.25
C LYS A 185 20.66 7.32 -14.59
N ASN A 186 21.55 6.91 -15.49
CA ASN A 186 21.87 5.50 -15.71
C ASN A 186 22.85 5.03 -14.63
N VAL A 187 22.49 3.98 -13.90
CA VAL A 187 23.31 3.40 -12.84
C VAL A 187 23.50 1.91 -13.08
N TYR A 188 24.70 1.43 -12.75
CA TYR A 188 25.07 0.02 -12.82
C TYR A 188 25.81 -0.30 -11.53
N GLY A 189 25.45 -1.42 -10.91
CA GLY A 189 26.02 -1.82 -9.63
C GLY A 189 25.52 -3.18 -9.20
N GLU A 190 26.21 -3.77 -8.23
CA GLU A 190 25.76 -4.98 -7.56
C GLU A 190 24.46 -4.71 -6.81
N ILE A 191 23.51 -5.63 -6.90
CA ILE A 191 22.26 -5.55 -6.14
C ILE A 191 22.50 -6.16 -4.75
N VAL A 192 22.25 -5.37 -3.70
CA VAL A 192 22.31 -5.84 -2.31
C VAL A 192 20.92 -5.76 -1.70
N PHE A 193 20.44 -6.87 -1.15
CA PHE A 193 19.16 -6.90 -0.46
C PHE A 193 19.33 -6.40 0.98
N VAL A 194 18.65 -5.30 1.33
CA VAL A 194 18.76 -4.66 2.65
C VAL A 194 17.45 -4.69 3.43
N GLY A 195 16.67 -5.76 3.26
CA GLY A 195 15.43 -5.98 4.01
C GLY A 195 14.44 -4.82 3.86
N TYR A 196 14.02 -4.23 4.99
CA TYR A 196 13.09 -3.09 5.03
C TYR A 196 13.80 -1.73 5.15
N ALA A 197 15.14 -1.70 5.10
CA ALA A 197 15.96 -0.50 5.30
C ALA A 197 15.66 0.26 6.60
N ILE A 198 15.48 -0.49 7.69
CA ILE A 198 15.21 0.04 9.04
C ILE A 198 16.47 -0.14 9.89
N GLU A 199 17.03 0.95 10.37
CA GLU A 199 18.24 0.95 11.22
C GLU A 199 17.93 0.62 12.68
N ASP A 200 16.81 1.14 13.20
CA ASP A 200 16.43 0.99 14.61
C ASP A 200 14.94 0.65 14.70
N GLY A 201 14.64 -0.66 14.71
CA GLY A 201 13.30 -1.19 14.87
C GLY A 201 13.08 -1.85 16.24
N PRO A 202 11.82 -2.22 16.57
CA PRO A 202 11.48 -2.94 17.80
C PRO A 202 12.37 -4.16 18.04
N ASP A 203 12.64 -4.44 19.32
CA ASP A 203 13.45 -5.58 19.78
C ASP A 203 14.88 -5.63 19.21
N GLY A 204 15.44 -4.48 18.82
CA GLY A 204 16.78 -4.37 18.24
C GLY A 204 16.86 -4.81 16.79
N TYR A 205 15.73 -4.74 16.06
CA TYR A 205 15.71 -5.05 14.63
C TYR A 205 16.54 -4.02 13.85
N ASN A 206 17.50 -4.51 13.07
CA ASN A 206 18.28 -3.69 12.15
C ASN A 206 18.42 -4.44 10.80
N SER A 207 18.08 -3.75 9.71
CA SER A 207 18.18 -4.26 8.34
C SER A 207 19.60 -4.22 7.79
N PHE A 208 20.44 -3.36 8.36
CA PHE A 208 21.83 -3.16 8.01
C PHE A 208 22.66 -3.90 9.06
N GLN A 209 23.20 -5.07 8.72
CA GLN A 209 24.17 -5.71 9.60
C GLN A 209 25.42 -4.84 9.67
N ASP A 210 26.17 -4.88 10.77
CA ASP A 210 27.22 -3.90 11.19
C ASP A 210 28.36 -3.60 10.18
N CYS A 211 28.34 -4.11 8.95
CA CYS A 211 29.43 -4.00 7.96
C CYS A 211 29.00 -3.83 6.49
N ASP A 212 27.74 -3.50 6.15
CA ASP A 212 27.34 -3.41 4.75
C ASP A 212 27.75 -2.07 4.11
N ASP A 213 28.93 -2.01 3.50
CA ASP A 213 29.28 -0.89 2.60
C ASP A 213 28.42 -0.93 1.34
N LEU A 214 27.47 0.01 1.26
CA LEU A 214 26.57 0.18 0.12
C LEU A 214 27.16 1.09 -0.97
N THR A 215 28.39 1.59 -0.81
CA THR A 215 29.02 2.50 -1.76
C THR A 215 29.09 1.89 -3.16
N GLY A 216 28.45 2.54 -4.13
CA GLY A 216 28.43 2.09 -5.53
C GLY A 216 27.52 0.89 -5.82
N LYS A 217 26.71 0.46 -4.85
CA LYS A 217 25.78 -0.66 -4.98
C LYS A 217 24.34 -0.17 -5.19
N ILE A 218 23.48 -1.05 -5.67
CA ILE A 218 22.04 -0.82 -5.83
C ILE A 218 21.32 -1.55 -4.70
N ALA A 219 20.77 -0.81 -3.74
CA ALA A 219 20.01 -1.39 -2.64
C ALA A 219 18.62 -1.84 -3.11
N LEU A 220 18.27 -3.10 -2.85
CA LEU A 220 16.92 -3.64 -3.01
C LEU A 220 16.22 -3.67 -1.65
N ILE A 221 15.11 -2.95 -1.56
CA ILE A 221 14.33 -2.80 -0.34
C ILE A 221 12.93 -3.40 -0.50
N LEU A 222 12.41 -3.94 0.60
CA LEU A 222 11.00 -4.22 0.77
C LEU A 222 10.30 -2.98 1.32
N ARG A 223 9.08 -2.74 0.85
CA ARG A 223 8.22 -1.71 1.43
C ARG A 223 7.63 -2.23 2.74
N PHE A 224 7.37 -1.31 3.67
CA PHE A 224 6.75 -1.54 4.98
C PHE A 224 7.69 -2.14 6.02
N GLU A 225 7.24 -3.14 6.76
CA GLU A 225 7.89 -3.70 7.94
C GLU A 225 7.76 -5.24 7.95
N PRO A 226 8.55 -5.94 8.77
CA PRO A 226 8.46 -7.38 8.92
C PRO A 226 7.04 -7.87 9.27
N VAL A 227 6.59 -8.89 8.54
CA VAL A 227 5.29 -9.55 8.75
C VAL A 227 5.46 -11.03 9.09
N ASP A 228 4.45 -11.61 9.77
CA ASP A 228 4.34 -13.05 10.01
C ASP A 228 3.99 -13.83 8.72
N GLU A 229 3.96 -15.16 8.79
CA GLU A 229 3.60 -16.03 7.66
C GLU A 229 2.18 -15.76 7.09
N LYS A 230 1.32 -15.08 7.86
CA LYS A 230 -0.05 -14.73 7.48
C LYS A 230 -0.14 -13.29 6.95
N GLY A 231 0.98 -12.57 6.87
CA GLY A 231 1.04 -11.18 6.40
C GLY A 231 0.63 -10.14 7.45
N HIS A 232 0.53 -10.50 8.72
CA HIS A 232 0.31 -9.54 9.79
C HIS A 232 1.62 -8.89 10.20
N SER A 233 1.57 -7.59 10.46
CA SER A 233 2.69 -6.86 11.05
C SER A 233 3.14 -7.52 12.36
N LEU A 234 4.46 -7.70 12.50
CA LEU A 234 5.08 -8.13 13.75
C LEU A 234 5.10 -7.01 14.81
N TRP A 235 4.77 -5.77 14.42
CA TRP A 235 4.87 -4.57 15.26
C TRP A 235 3.52 -3.93 15.61
N ALA A 236 2.45 -4.29 14.91
CA ALA A 236 1.11 -3.71 15.09
C ALA A 236 0.45 -3.97 16.46
N GLY A 237 1.13 -4.61 17.42
CA GLY A 237 0.74 -4.68 18.83
C GLY A 237 1.22 -3.50 19.70
N ALA A 238 2.02 -2.58 19.15
CA ALA A 238 2.61 -1.44 19.86
C ALA A 238 1.90 -0.09 19.64
N GLY A 239 0.67 -0.09 19.10
CA GLY A 239 -0.12 1.12 18.81
C GLY A 239 -1.48 1.12 19.48
#